data_AF-A0A924XD23-F1
#
_entry.id   AF-A0A924XD23-F1
#
_cell.length_a   1.000
_cell.length_b   1.000
_cell.length_c   1.000
_cell.angle_alpha   90.00
_cell.angle_beta   90.00
_cell.angle_gamma   90.00
#
_symmetry.space_group_name_H-M   'P 1'
#
loop_
_entity.id
_entity.type
_entity.pdbx_description
1 polymer ?
#
loop_
_entity_poly.entity_id
_entity_poly.type
_entity_poly.pdbx_seq_one_letter_code
_entity_poly.pdbx_strand_id
1 'polypeptide(L)'
;MLVVFGALIPSVALAVDTLVVRAQDGSFAPGIAESWQDEGGTIRFSLNAAADPAAVVQALADSIAGAKIRAENRVVLVSGVPLSRLLEQVANINIGVDPLAQIAAVGPGSGGRSDPEAGGSIRAGKPTLLASLLPHEPTERFEAEVLEVVRGDYPSVALKLKIRRGPKTGSLIKALATDKVVTGLVVFTGDKAPNMAAETNQRNAGAYYTQPKDRVFVHVTQLSNKGAATIDWIERAVKK
;
A
#
# COMPACT_ATOMS: atom_id res chain seq x y z
N MET A 1 -9.29 -19.60 35.05
CA MET A 1 -7.89 -20.06 35.12
C MET A 1 -7.16 -19.41 33.96
N LEU A 2 -6.33 -18.40 34.25
CA LEU A 2 -5.70 -17.51 33.27
C LEU A 2 -4.32 -18.07 32.94
N VAL A 3 -4.03 -18.36 31.68
CA VAL A 3 -2.69 -18.76 31.22
C VAL A 3 -2.19 -17.70 30.26
N VAL A 4 -1.22 -16.92 30.71
CA VAL A 4 -0.46 -15.94 29.93
C VAL A 4 0.85 -16.60 29.54
N PHE A 5 1.08 -16.83 28.24
CA PHE A 5 2.39 -17.18 27.72
C PHE A 5 2.95 -15.98 26.95
N GLY A 6 3.99 -15.37 27.52
CA GLY A 6 4.84 -14.41 26.84
C GLY A 6 6.01 -15.13 26.17
N ALA A 7 6.18 -14.87 24.88
CA ALA A 7 7.45 -14.98 24.17
C ALA A 7 7.40 -14.01 22.98
N LEU A 8 8.09 -12.86 23.10
CA LEU A 8 8.28 -11.93 22.00
C LEU A 8 9.37 -12.50 21.07
N ILE A 9 8.95 -13.12 19.98
CA ILE A 9 9.84 -13.41 18.84
C ILE A 9 9.54 -12.33 17.80
N PRO A 10 10.52 -11.55 17.33
CA PRO A 10 10.32 -10.63 16.22
C PRO A 10 10.21 -11.45 14.93
N SER A 11 9.01 -11.96 14.67
CA SER A 11 8.67 -12.57 13.39
C SER A 11 8.69 -11.48 12.32
N VAL A 12 9.68 -11.55 11.43
CA VAL A 12 9.68 -10.78 10.18
C VAL A 12 8.58 -11.38 9.31
N ALA A 13 7.34 -10.91 9.52
CA ALA A 13 6.22 -11.22 8.64
C ALA A 13 6.54 -10.60 7.28
N LEU A 14 6.85 -11.45 6.31
CA LEU A 14 6.74 -11.09 4.89
C LEU A 14 5.32 -10.56 4.70
N ALA A 15 5.20 -9.32 4.25
CA ALA A 15 3.93 -8.60 4.13
C ALA A 15 3.07 -9.22 3.02
N VAL A 16 2.43 -10.34 3.36
CA VAL A 16 1.25 -10.82 2.65
C VAL A 16 0.08 -10.29 3.45
N ASP A 17 -0.80 -9.51 2.81
CA ASP A 17 -2.01 -8.91 3.41
C ASP A 17 -3.07 -9.98 3.73
N THR A 18 -2.72 -10.97 4.56
CA THR A 18 -3.63 -12.02 5.03
C THR A 18 -4.12 -11.66 6.44
N LEU A 19 -5.32 -12.10 6.80
CA LEU A 19 -5.85 -11.83 8.15
C LEU A 19 -4.95 -12.44 9.23
N VAL A 20 -4.37 -13.60 8.92
CA VAL A 20 -3.52 -14.40 9.80
C VAL A 20 -2.38 -14.96 8.96
N VAL A 21 -1.17 -15.04 9.49
CA VAL A 21 -0.01 -15.60 8.79
C VAL A 21 0.29 -16.98 9.34
N ARG A 22 0.51 -17.96 8.46
CA ARG A 22 0.98 -19.28 8.89
C ARG A 22 2.50 -19.23 9.09
N ALA A 23 2.95 -19.44 10.32
CA ALA A 23 4.37 -19.50 10.66
C ALA A 23 4.99 -20.83 10.22
N GLN A 24 6.34 -20.87 10.14
CA GLN A 24 7.09 -22.04 9.67
C GLN A 24 6.94 -23.27 10.56
N ASP A 25 6.57 -23.10 11.83
CA ASP A 25 6.26 -24.16 12.78
C ASP A 25 4.82 -24.69 12.65
N GLY A 26 4.06 -24.19 11.67
CA GLY A 26 2.67 -24.55 11.44
C GLY A 26 1.68 -23.83 12.35
N SER A 27 2.14 -22.96 13.25
CA SER A 27 1.28 -22.10 14.08
C SER A 27 0.72 -20.91 13.29
N PHE A 28 -0.28 -20.26 13.85
CA PHE A 28 -0.90 -19.07 13.28
C PHE A 28 -0.42 -17.82 14.03
N ALA A 29 0.16 -16.88 13.30
CA ALA A 29 0.66 -15.61 13.80
C ALA A 29 -0.25 -14.43 13.35
N PRO A 30 -0.29 -13.33 14.11
CA PRO A 30 -1.03 -12.13 13.73
C PRO A 30 -0.63 -11.60 12.34
N GLY A 31 -1.64 -11.22 11.55
CA GLY A 31 -1.51 -10.53 10.27
C GLY A 31 -2.26 -9.21 10.30
N ILE A 32 -3.29 -9.06 9.46
CA ILE A 32 -4.24 -7.95 9.55
C ILE A 32 -5.07 -8.01 10.84
N ALA A 33 -5.40 -9.21 11.32
CA ALA A 33 -5.96 -9.39 12.66
C ALA A 33 -4.84 -9.47 13.70
N GLU A 34 -4.88 -8.54 14.66
CA GLU A 34 -3.95 -8.47 15.79
C GLU A 34 -4.23 -9.56 16.82
N SER A 35 -5.49 -9.97 16.93
CA SER A 35 -5.93 -11.05 17.82
C SER A 35 -7.23 -11.66 17.33
N TRP A 36 -7.48 -12.90 17.75
CA TRP A 36 -8.77 -13.54 17.56
C TRP A 36 -9.18 -14.36 18.78
N GLN A 37 -10.49 -14.45 19.02
CA GLN A 37 -11.07 -15.20 20.11
C GLN A 37 -12.33 -15.92 19.66
N ASP A 38 -12.53 -17.15 20.11
CA ASP A 38 -13.79 -17.89 19.92
C ASP A 38 -14.71 -17.61 21.11
N GLU A 39 -15.84 -16.98 20.84
CA GLU A 39 -16.93 -16.73 21.78
C GLU A 39 -18.13 -17.59 21.38
N GLY A 40 -18.10 -18.87 21.78
CA GLY A 40 -19.26 -19.76 21.67
C GLY A 40 -19.72 -20.04 20.24
N GLY A 41 -18.79 -20.20 19.30
CA GLY A 41 -19.09 -20.47 17.88
C GLY A 41 -19.16 -19.21 17.00
N THR A 42 -18.85 -18.05 17.59
CA THR A 42 -18.56 -16.81 16.87
C THR A 42 -17.11 -16.44 17.11
N ILE A 43 -16.34 -16.35 16.03
CA ILE A 43 -14.94 -16.00 16.05
C ILE A 43 -14.82 -14.51 15.84
N ARG A 44 -14.22 -13.84 16.81
CA ARG A 44 -14.01 -12.40 16.85
C ARG A 44 -12.58 -12.09 16.45
N PHE A 45 -12.37 -11.45 15.31
CA PHE A 45 -11.08 -10.91 14.87
C PHE A 45 -11.00 -9.43 15.21
N SER A 46 -9.98 -9.05 16.00
CA SER A 46 -9.64 -7.64 16.21
C SER A 46 -8.65 -7.23 15.13
N LEU A 47 -9.09 -6.31 14.27
CA LEU A 47 -8.27 -5.84 13.16
C LEU A 47 -7.32 -4.72 13.60
N ASN A 48 -6.17 -4.65 12.95
CA ASN A 48 -5.24 -3.55 13.13
C ASN A 48 -5.85 -2.21 12.67
N ALA A 49 -5.25 -1.10 13.11
CA ALA A 49 -5.78 0.23 12.83
C ALA A 49 -5.77 0.63 11.34
N ALA A 50 -5.00 -0.06 10.51
CA ALA A 50 -4.85 0.19 9.08
C ALA A 50 -5.79 -0.67 8.21
N ALA A 51 -6.47 -1.65 8.80
CA ALA A 51 -7.39 -2.54 8.11
C ALA A 51 -8.73 -1.86 7.81
N ASP A 52 -9.26 -2.09 6.61
CA ASP A 52 -10.66 -1.79 6.30
C ASP A 52 -11.55 -2.99 6.65
N PRO A 53 -12.40 -2.89 7.68
CA PRO A 53 -13.30 -3.97 8.08
C PRO A 53 -14.24 -4.39 6.95
N ALA A 54 -14.66 -3.47 6.09
CA ALA A 54 -15.55 -3.79 4.98
C ALA A 54 -14.85 -4.63 3.91
N ALA A 55 -13.60 -4.28 3.57
CA ALA A 55 -12.77 -5.05 2.65
C ALA A 55 -12.49 -6.46 3.20
N VAL A 56 -12.21 -6.58 4.51
CA VAL A 56 -12.03 -7.86 5.19
C VAL A 56 -13.30 -8.71 5.10
N VAL A 57 -14.47 -8.14 5.41
CA VAL A 57 -15.74 -8.86 5.31
C VAL A 57 -15.98 -9.37 3.89
N GLN A 58 -15.73 -8.53 2.89
CA GLN A 58 -15.92 -8.88 1.48
C GLN A 58 -15.00 -10.03 1.07
N ALA A 59 -13.69 -9.92 1.36
CA ALA A 59 -12.72 -10.97 1.04
C ALA A 59 -13.05 -12.30 1.72
N LEU A 60 -13.51 -12.27 2.97
CA LEU A 60 -13.93 -13.46 3.71
C LEU A 60 -15.23 -14.05 3.16
N ALA A 61 -16.20 -13.21 2.78
CA ALA A 61 -17.49 -13.67 2.24
C ALA A 61 -17.33 -14.34 0.87
N ASP A 62 -16.44 -13.80 0.03
CA ASP A 62 -16.15 -14.35 -1.30
C ASP A 62 -15.36 -15.67 -1.23
N SER A 63 -14.61 -15.88 -0.15
CA SER A 63 -13.68 -17.01 -0.02
C SER A 63 -14.18 -18.14 0.90
N ILE A 64 -15.10 -17.85 1.82
CA ILE A 64 -15.55 -18.80 2.85
C ILE A 64 -17.05 -19.03 2.70
N ALA A 65 -17.39 -20.02 1.90
CA ALA A 65 -18.77 -20.46 1.71
C ALA A 65 -19.39 -20.92 3.04
N GLY A 66 -20.57 -20.38 3.38
CA GLY A 66 -21.34 -20.77 4.56
C GLY A 66 -20.99 -20.02 5.85
N ALA A 67 -19.99 -19.15 5.83
CA ALA A 67 -19.71 -18.26 6.96
C ALA A 67 -20.69 -17.08 7.01
N LYS A 68 -21.19 -16.76 8.21
CA LYS A 68 -21.89 -15.51 8.49
C LYS A 68 -20.87 -14.52 9.03
N ILE A 69 -20.53 -13.54 8.21
CA ILE A 69 -19.49 -12.56 8.51
C ILE A 69 -20.13 -11.19 8.69
N ARG A 70 -19.75 -10.47 9.76
CA ARG A 70 -20.20 -9.10 10.04
C ARG A 70 -19.03 -8.28 10.56
N ALA A 71 -19.00 -7.00 10.23
CA ALA A 71 -18.07 -6.05 10.85
C ALA A 71 -18.81 -5.16 11.85
N GLU A 72 -18.20 -4.99 13.02
CA GLU A 72 -18.60 -4.03 14.04
C GLU A 72 -17.37 -3.18 14.38
N ASN A 73 -17.33 -1.94 13.86
CA ASN A 73 -16.15 -1.09 13.97
C ASN A 73 -14.89 -1.81 13.43
N ARG A 74 -13.85 -1.97 14.27
CA ARG A 74 -12.60 -2.67 13.93
C ARG A 74 -12.60 -4.16 14.25
N VAL A 75 -13.78 -4.72 14.46
CA VAL A 75 -13.94 -6.13 14.81
C VAL A 75 -14.71 -6.83 13.71
N VAL A 76 -14.18 -7.97 13.26
CA VAL A 76 -14.89 -8.85 12.32
C VAL A 76 -15.34 -10.08 13.05
N LEU A 77 -16.64 -10.33 13.04
CA LEU A 77 -17.31 -11.46 13.65
C LEU A 77 -17.62 -12.48 12.56
N VAL A 78 -17.12 -13.70 12.72
CA VAL A 78 -17.34 -14.82 11.80
C VAL A 78 -18.02 -15.96 12.54
N SER A 79 -19.17 -16.41 12.07
CA SER A 79 -19.89 -17.55 12.67
C SER A 79 -20.28 -18.58 11.61
N GLY A 80 -20.51 -19.82 12.04
CA GLY A 80 -20.89 -20.93 11.15
C GLY A 80 -19.72 -21.74 10.58
N VAL A 81 -18.47 -21.42 10.93
CA VAL A 81 -17.28 -22.18 10.54
C VAL A 81 -16.40 -22.44 11.77
N PRO A 82 -15.87 -23.67 11.97
CA PRO A 82 -14.96 -23.97 13.07
C PRO A 82 -13.65 -23.18 13.00
N LEU A 83 -13.09 -22.78 14.14
CA LEU A 83 -11.89 -21.94 14.22
C LEU A 83 -10.69 -22.49 13.45
N SER A 84 -10.40 -23.79 13.57
CA SER A 84 -9.27 -24.42 12.87
C SER A 84 -9.40 -24.32 11.34
N ARG A 85 -10.59 -24.62 10.81
CA ARG A 85 -10.90 -24.49 9.37
C ARG A 85 -10.83 -23.05 8.91
N LEU A 86 -11.33 -22.12 9.75
CA LEU A 86 -11.31 -20.71 9.43
C LEU A 86 -9.88 -20.17 9.33
N LEU A 87 -9.03 -20.46 10.32
CA LEU A 87 -7.63 -20.00 10.30
C LEU A 87 -6.85 -20.56 9.11
N GLU A 88 -7.07 -21.81 8.73
CA GLU A 88 -6.45 -22.41 7.53
C GLU A 88 -6.89 -21.72 6.23
N GLN A 89 -8.18 -21.41 6.10
CA GLN A 89 -8.70 -20.73 4.93
C GLN A 89 -8.18 -19.29 4.85
N VAL A 90 -8.25 -18.59 5.98
CA VAL A 90 -7.91 -17.18 6.07
C VAL A 90 -6.40 -16.91 5.96
N ALA A 91 -5.56 -17.87 6.33
CA ALA A 91 -4.12 -17.76 6.12
C ALA A 91 -3.71 -17.79 4.63
N ASN A 92 -4.60 -18.22 3.73
CA ASN A 92 -4.37 -18.27 2.30
C ASN A 92 -5.17 -17.21 1.52
N ILE A 93 -6.04 -16.45 2.19
CA ILE A 93 -6.82 -15.38 1.58
C ILE A 93 -5.98 -14.11 1.62
N ASN A 94 -5.53 -13.67 0.45
CA ASN A 94 -4.99 -12.32 0.29
C ASN A 94 -6.18 -11.36 0.32
N ILE A 95 -6.28 -10.58 1.39
CA ILE A 95 -7.40 -9.66 1.61
C ILE A 95 -7.26 -8.42 0.72
N GLY A 96 -6.15 -8.29 -0.01
CA GLY A 96 -6.01 -7.25 -1.01
C GLY A 96 -6.19 -5.88 -0.38
N VAL A 97 -5.58 -5.68 0.80
CA VAL A 97 -5.48 -4.33 1.34
C VAL A 97 -4.54 -3.59 0.41
N ASP A 98 -5.13 -2.86 -0.55
CA ASP A 98 -4.39 -2.07 -1.51
C ASP A 98 -3.31 -1.29 -0.72
N PRO A 99 -2.01 -1.48 -1.00
CA PRO A 99 -0.94 -0.76 -0.29
C PRO A 99 -1.16 0.76 -0.32
N LEU A 100 -1.91 1.26 -1.30
CA LEU A 100 -2.41 2.63 -1.41
C LEU A 100 -3.40 3.04 -0.30
N ALA A 101 -4.23 2.13 0.21
CA ALA A 101 -5.17 2.38 1.31
C ALA A 101 -4.44 2.46 2.67
N GLN A 102 -3.38 1.67 2.88
CA GLN A 102 -2.53 1.80 4.07
C GLN A 102 -1.74 3.11 4.06
N ILE A 103 -1.31 3.59 2.88
CA ILE A 103 -0.73 4.94 2.69
C ILE A 103 -1.76 6.04 2.99
N ALA A 104 -3.05 5.80 2.74
CA ALA A 104 -4.12 6.74 3.04
C ALA A 104 -4.45 6.87 4.55
N ALA A 105 -4.11 5.87 5.36
CA ALA A 105 -4.41 5.82 6.79
C ALA A 105 -3.35 6.52 7.69
N VAL A 106 -2.17 6.86 7.15
CA VAL A 106 -1.04 7.43 7.94
C VAL A 106 -1.01 8.98 7.96
N GLY A 107 -2.09 9.66 7.56
CA GLY A 107 -2.26 11.11 7.73
C GLY A 107 -3.49 11.47 8.59
N PRO A 108 -3.39 12.39 9.57
CA PRO A 108 -4.40 12.55 10.62
C PRO A 108 -5.59 13.40 10.17
N GLY A 109 -6.80 13.01 10.57
CA GLY A 109 -7.97 13.90 10.49
C GLY A 109 -9.30 13.18 10.30
N SER A 110 -9.74 12.46 11.34
CA SER A 110 -11.12 12.01 11.48
C SER A 110 -12.10 13.20 11.45
N GLY A 111 -13.16 13.10 10.66
CA GLY A 111 -14.31 14.02 10.73
C GLY A 111 -15.35 13.67 9.68
N GLY A 112 -16.30 12.80 10.05
CA GLY A 112 -17.35 12.32 9.16
C GLY A 112 -18.44 13.35 8.85
N ARG A 113 -19.17 13.08 7.78
CA ARG A 113 -20.63 13.22 7.71
C ARG A 113 -21.16 12.45 6.50
N SER A 114 -22.10 11.56 6.79
CA SER A 114 -23.01 10.88 5.88
C SER A 114 -23.90 11.88 5.14
N ASP A 115 -24.17 11.67 3.84
CA ASP A 115 -25.44 11.13 3.32
C ASP A 115 -25.49 11.11 1.77
N PRO A 116 -26.50 10.49 1.12
CA PRO A 116 -26.30 9.48 0.08
C PRO A 116 -26.77 9.90 -1.34
N GLU A 117 -26.79 8.92 -2.25
CA GLU A 117 -27.34 8.95 -3.62
C GLU A 117 -26.48 9.62 -4.70
N ALA A 118 -25.99 8.81 -5.64
CA ALA A 118 -26.62 8.70 -6.96
C ALA A 118 -25.80 7.77 -7.85
N GLY A 119 -26.52 6.90 -8.55
CA GLY A 119 -25.94 5.86 -9.38
C GLY A 119 -25.22 6.38 -10.62
N GLY A 120 -24.44 5.47 -11.19
CA GLY A 120 -24.24 5.36 -12.63
C GLY A 120 -23.17 6.27 -13.21
N SER A 121 -22.00 5.69 -13.48
CA SER A 121 -21.47 5.67 -14.85
C SER A 121 -20.22 4.79 -14.85
N ILE A 122 -20.34 3.61 -15.46
CA ILE A 122 -19.21 2.91 -16.03
C ILE A 122 -18.65 3.84 -17.11
N ARG A 123 -17.69 4.68 -16.75
CA ARG A 123 -16.80 5.30 -17.73
C ARG A 123 -15.61 4.38 -17.85
N ALA A 124 -15.75 3.51 -18.84
CA ALA A 124 -14.70 2.95 -19.65
C ALA A 124 -13.32 3.57 -19.33
N GLY A 125 -12.43 2.72 -18.81
CA GLY A 125 -11.02 3.05 -18.68
C GLY A 125 -10.54 3.61 -20.01
N LYS A 126 -10.23 4.90 -20.02
CA LYS A 126 -9.31 5.40 -21.02
C LYS A 126 -7.99 4.70 -20.70
N PRO A 127 -7.41 3.92 -21.63
CA PRO A 127 -6.06 3.45 -21.45
C PRO A 127 -5.21 4.69 -21.21
N THR A 128 -4.60 4.79 -20.03
CA THR A 128 -3.63 5.84 -19.76
C THR A 128 -2.57 5.67 -20.82
N LEU A 129 -2.56 6.59 -21.77
CA LEU A 129 -1.59 6.67 -22.85
C LEU A 129 -0.20 6.62 -22.23
N LEU A 130 0.41 5.43 -22.28
CA LEU A 130 1.85 5.16 -22.23
C LEU A 130 2.54 5.76 -23.47
N ALA A 131 2.05 6.89 -23.95
CA ALA A 131 2.63 7.60 -25.08
C ALA A 131 3.70 8.54 -24.53
N SER A 132 4.94 8.28 -24.97
CA SER A 132 6.11 9.14 -24.86
C SER A 132 6.96 8.97 -23.60
N LEU A 133 7.44 7.74 -23.36
CA LEU A 133 8.69 7.51 -22.61
C LEU A 133 9.91 7.90 -23.47
N LEU A 134 9.93 9.17 -23.91
CA LEU A 134 11.15 9.81 -24.37
C LEU A 134 12.09 9.96 -23.16
N PRO A 135 13.41 10.03 -23.36
CA PRO A 135 14.32 10.41 -22.28
C PRO A 135 13.84 11.75 -21.71
N HIS A 136 13.31 11.73 -20.48
CA HIS A 136 12.78 12.94 -19.84
C HIS A 136 13.88 14.00 -19.84
N GLU A 137 13.62 15.13 -20.49
CA GLU A 137 14.62 16.18 -20.60
C GLU A 137 15.05 16.63 -19.19
N PRO A 138 16.34 16.87 -18.92
CA PRO A 138 16.80 17.33 -17.61
C PRO A 138 16.07 18.58 -17.11
N THR A 139 15.48 19.35 -18.03
CA THR A 139 14.69 20.55 -17.74
C THR A 139 13.34 20.28 -17.09
N GLU A 140 12.84 19.05 -17.11
CA GLU A 140 11.54 18.62 -16.55
C GLU A 140 11.67 17.88 -15.22
N ARG A 141 12.90 17.64 -14.75
CA ARG A 141 13.19 16.85 -13.54
C ARG A 141 13.24 17.74 -12.30
N PHE A 142 12.61 17.28 -11.22
CA PHE A 142 12.75 17.85 -9.88
C PHE A 142 14.00 17.27 -9.22
N GLU A 143 14.77 18.11 -8.53
CA GLU A 143 15.76 17.64 -7.55
C GLU A 143 15.08 17.53 -6.19
N ALA A 144 15.18 16.36 -5.57
CA ALA A 144 14.58 16.09 -4.28
C ALA A 144 15.55 15.35 -3.35
N GLU A 145 15.28 15.48 -2.06
CA GLU A 145 15.91 14.68 -1.01
C GLU A 145 14.94 13.63 -0.51
N VAL A 146 15.40 12.41 -0.40
CA VAL A 146 14.63 11.29 0.15
C VAL A 146 14.56 11.46 1.67
N LEU A 147 13.37 11.67 2.22
CA LEU A 147 13.15 11.71 3.66
C LEU A 147 12.89 10.30 4.22
N GLU A 148 12.12 9.50 3.47
CA GLU A 148 11.66 8.18 3.89
C GLU A 148 11.50 7.28 2.66
N VAL A 149 11.76 5.98 2.83
CA VAL A 149 11.64 4.97 1.79
C VAL A 149 10.73 3.86 2.32
N VAL A 150 9.55 3.74 1.72
CA VAL A 150 8.59 2.69 2.02
C VAL A 150 8.73 1.61 0.94
N ARG A 151 9.23 0.44 1.32
CA ARG A 151 9.50 -0.68 0.41
C ARG A 151 8.37 -1.69 0.51
N GLY A 152 7.81 -2.07 -0.65
CA GLY A 152 6.96 -3.25 -0.77
C GLY A 152 7.75 -4.41 -1.36
N ASP A 153 7.05 -5.34 -2.02
CA ASP A 153 7.69 -6.38 -2.80
C ASP A 153 8.47 -5.78 -3.97
N TYR A 154 9.71 -6.23 -4.15
CA TYR A 154 10.55 -5.72 -5.23
C TYR A 154 9.86 -5.87 -6.60
N PRO A 155 9.81 -4.80 -7.44
CA PRO A 155 10.49 -3.51 -7.31
C PRO A 155 9.63 -2.36 -6.74
N SER A 156 8.50 -2.65 -6.09
CA SER A 156 7.56 -1.66 -5.56
C SER A 156 8.17 -0.81 -4.43
N VAL A 157 8.12 0.52 -4.60
CA VAL A 157 8.64 1.48 -3.63
C VAL A 157 7.88 2.81 -3.70
N ALA A 158 7.60 3.37 -2.52
CA ALA A 158 7.11 4.73 -2.37
C ALA A 158 8.16 5.57 -1.62
N LEU A 159 8.36 6.80 -2.08
CA LEU A 159 9.36 7.71 -1.54
C LEU A 159 8.69 8.94 -0.97
N LYS A 160 9.02 9.28 0.27
CA LYS A 160 8.70 10.60 0.82
C LYS A 160 9.84 11.54 0.45
N LEU A 161 9.54 12.51 -0.40
CA LEU A 161 10.51 13.39 -1.03
C LEU A 161 10.30 14.82 -0.55
N LYS A 162 11.40 15.49 -0.19
CA LYS A 162 11.44 16.93 0.01
C LYS A 162 12.01 17.59 -1.26
N ILE A 163 11.21 18.40 -1.94
CA ILE A 163 11.65 19.09 -3.16
C ILE A 163 12.74 20.11 -2.78
N ARG A 164 13.91 19.99 -3.39
CA ARG A 164 15.03 20.93 -3.22
C ARG A 164 15.06 21.96 -4.35
N ARG A 165 14.74 21.52 -5.57
CA ARG A 165 14.72 22.38 -6.75
C ARG A 165 13.67 21.89 -7.74
N GLY A 166 12.82 22.82 -8.19
CA GLY A 166 11.87 22.56 -9.26
C GLY A 166 12.52 22.59 -10.65
N PRO A 167 11.90 21.98 -11.67
CA PRO A 167 12.34 22.02 -13.05
C PRO A 167 12.18 23.41 -13.67
N LYS A 168 12.81 23.63 -14.84
CA LYS A 168 12.65 24.87 -15.60
C LYS A 168 11.31 24.91 -16.35
N THR A 169 10.82 23.74 -16.76
CA THR A 169 9.59 23.56 -17.52
C THR A 169 8.74 22.45 -16.89
N GLY A 170 7.41 22.54 -17.00
CA GLY A 170 6.50 21.52 -16.47
C GLY A 170 5.23 22.09 -15.83
N SER A 171 4.14 21.33 -15.93
CA SER A 171 2.83 21.71 -15.40
C SER A 171 2.78 21.77 -13.86
N LEU A 172 3.66 21.03 -13.19
CA LEU A 172 3.66 20.89 -11.73
C LEU A 172 4.64 21.81 -10.98
N ILE A 173 5.38 22.70 -11.66
CA ILE A 173 6.39 23.58 -11.01
C ILE A 173 5.79 24.37 -9.84
N LYS A 174 4.62 24.99 -10.04
CA LYS A 174 3.95 25.78 -9.01
C LYS A 174 3.42 24.92 -7.88
N ALA A 175 2.99 23.70 -8.19
CA ALA A 175 2.40 22.78 -7.23
C ALA A 175 3.48 22.11 -6.36
N LEU A 176 4.68 21.90 -6.89
CA LEU A 176 5.83 21.28 -6.23
C LEU A 176 6.93 22.32 -5.98
N ALA A 177 6.58 23.36 -5.23
CA ALA A 177 7.54 24.39 -4.84
C ALA A 177 8.68 23.84 -3.96
N THR A 178 9.78 24.58 -3.89
CA THR A 178 10.91 24.28 -3.01
C THR A 178 10.46 24.05 -1.56
N ASP A 179 11.12 23.11 -0.87
CA ASP A 179 10.83 22.61 0.47
C ASP A 179 9.51 21.87 0.64
N LYS A 180 8.68 21.75 -0.40
CA LYS A 180 7.45 20.95 -0.33
C LYS A 180 7.79 19.47 -0.13
N VAL A 181 7.02 18.80 0.73
CA VAL A 181 7.11 17.36 0.95
C VAL A 181 5.97 16.67 0.21
N VAL A 182 6.31 15.61 -0.54
CA VAL A 182 5.34 14.78 -1.26
C VAL A 182 5.68 13.31 -1.09
N THR A 183 4.67 12.45 -1.19
CA THR A 183 4.85 11.00 -1.19
C THR A 183 4.65 10.51 -2.62
N GLY A 184 5.71 10.08 -3.27
CA GLY A 184 5.70 9.63 -4.65
C GLY A 184 5.75 8.12 -4.78
N LEU A 185 4.78 7.52 -5.48
CA LEU A 185 4.83 6.11 -5.89
C LEU A 185 5.65 5.99 -7.18
N VAL A 186 6.65 5.11 -7.18
CA VAL A 186 7.43 4.82 -8.38
C VAL A 186 6.68 3.81 -9.25
N VAL A 187 6.33 4.21 -10.47
CA VAL A 187 5.58 3.35 -11.40
C VAL A 187 6.50 2.61 -12.35
N PHE A 188 6.08 1.39 -12.70
CA PHE A 188 6.75 0.51 -13.64
C PHE A 188 5.80 0.17 -14.77
N THR A 189 6.34 -0.05 -15.97
CA THR A 189 5.57 -0.47 -17.14
C THR A 189 5.47 -1.98 -17.26
N GLY A 190 4.31 -2.48 -17.71
CA GLY A 190 4.06 -3.90 -17.95
C GLY A 190 2.60 -4.27 -17.65
N ASP A 191 2.04 -5.22 -18.40
CA ASP A 191 0.61 -5.53 -18.32
C ASP A 191 0.20 -6.32 -17.06
N LYS A 192 1.12 -7.13 -16.51
CA LYS A 192 0.88 -7.99 -15.34
C LYS A 192 2.03 -8.00 -14.32
N ALA A 193 3.24 -7.76 -14.78
CA ALA A 193 4.44 -7.64 -13.95
C ALA A 193 5.36 -6.57 -14.56
N PRO A 194 6.20 -5.90 -13.74
CA PRO A 194 7.21 -4.97 -14.25
C PRO A 194 8.08 -5.61 -15.31
N ASN A 195 8.11 -5.04 -16.51
CA ASN A 195 9.01 -5.50 -17.57
C ASN A 195 10.43 -5.02 -17.27
N MET A 196 11.21 -5.83 -16.55
CA MET A 196 12.59 -5.50 -16.17
C MET A 196 13.58 -5.48 -17.35
N ALA A 197 13.16 -5.86 -18.57
CA ALA A 197 13.95 -5.64 -19.78
C ALA A 197 13.86 -4.20 -20.30
N ALA A 198 12.85 -3.42 -19.88
CA ALA A 198 12.72 -2.02 -20.26
C ALA A 198 13.69 -1.14 -19.46
N GLU A 199 14.45 -0.30 -20.16
CA GLU A 199 15.46 0.59 -19.55
C GLU A 199 14.85 1.51 -18.48
N THR A 200 13.66 2.05 -18.72
CA THR A 200 12.92 2.88 -17.75
C THR A 200 12.66 2.14 -16.44
N ASN A 201 12.24 0.88 -16.52
CA ASN A 201 11.97 0.07 -15.33
C ASN A 201 13.25 -0.28 -14.58
N GLN A 202 14.36 -0.54 -15.29
CA GLN A 202 15.66 -0.78 -14.66
C GLN A 202 16.13 0.46 -13.89
N ARG A 203 15.97 1.65 -14.45
CA ARG A 203 16.27 2.91 -13.74
C ARG A 203 15.37 3.10 -12.52
N ASN A 204 14.06 2.93 -12.70
CA ASN A 204 13.09 3.09 -11.62
C ASN A 204 13.30 2.06 -10.49
N ALA A 205 13.76 0.85 -10.81
CA ALA A 205 14.10 -0.14 -9.79
C ALA A 205 15.27 0.31 -8.89
N GLY A 206 16.11 1.22 -9.37
CA GLY A 206 17.11 1.90 -8.55
C GLY A 206 16.53 2.64 -7.35
N ALA A 207 15.27 3.08 -7.42
CA ALA A 207 14.57 3.71 -6.31
C ALA A 207 14.45 2.81 -5.08
N TYR A 208 14.33 1.49 -5.27
CA TYR A 208 14.22 0.52 -4.19
C TYR A 208 15.45 0.54 -3.27
N TYR A 209 16.62 0.84 -3.84
CA TYR A 209 17.91 0.90 -3.16
C TYR A 209 18.28 2.30 -2.65
N THR A 210 17.40 3.29 -2.81
CA THR A 210 17.63 4.62 -2.23
C THR A 210 17.57 4.56 -0.71
N GLN A 211 18.25 5.51 -0.06
CA GLN A 211 18.28 5.65 1.38
C GLN A 211 17.78 7.04 1.80
N PRO A 212 17.25 7.19 3.03
CA PRO A 212 17.00 8.52 3.59
C PRO A 212 18.26 9.39 3.49
N LYS A 213 18.06 10.68 3.17
CA LYS A 213 19.05 11.71 2.85
C LYS A 213 19.75 11.57 1.49
N ASP A 214 19.42 10.56 0.68
CA ASP A 214 19.88 10.52 -0.70
C ASP A 214 19.28 11.69 -1.50
N ARG A 215 20.07 12.19 -2.45
CA ARG A 215 19.57 13.13 -3.46
C ARG A 215 19.16 12.36 -4.70
N VAL A 216 18.00 12.71 -5.25
CA VAL A 216 17.43 12.09 -6.44
C VAL A 216 16.92 13.15 -7.40
N PHE A 217 17.00 12.83 -8.68
CA PHE A 217 16.24 13.50 -9.72
C PHE A 217 14.98 12.68 -9.99
N VAL A 218 13.83 13.33 -10.04
CA VAL A 218 12.54 12.66 -10.29
C VAL A 218 11.73 13.42 -11.32
N HIS A 219 11.01 12.68 -12.16
CA HIS A 219 9.93 13.23 -12.96
C HIS A 219 8.60 12.87 -12.28
N VAL A 220 7.72 13.86 -12.13
CA VAL A 220 6.42 13.68 -11.49
C VAL A 220 5.35 13.96 -12.53
N THR A 221 4.53 12.96 -12.84
CA THR A 221 3.49 13.08 -13.87
C THR A 221 2.16 13.54 -13.32
N GLN A 222 1.86 13.14 -12.08
CA GLN A 222 0.59 13.44 -11.43
C GLN A 222 0.84 13.82 -9.99
N LEU A 223 0.05 14.79 -9.52
CA LEU A 223 -0.02 15.18 -8.12
C LEU A 223 -1.48 15.24 -7.72
N SER A 224 -1.85 14.41 -6.74
CA SER A 224 -3.18 14.45 -6.13
C SER A 224 -3.28 15.62 -5.15
N ASN A 225 -4.52 16.06 -4.87
CA ASN A 225 -4.80 17.10 -3.88
C ASN A 225 -4.33 16.72 -2.46
N LYS A 226 -4.09 15.43 -2.18
CA LYS A 226 -3.59 14.91 -0.90
C LYS A 226 -2.07 14.83 -0.80
N GLY A 227 -1.34 15.30 -1.82
CA GLY A 227 0.13 15.29 -1.83
C GLY A 227 0.77 13.95 -2.24
N ALA A 228 -0.06 12.98 -2.65
CA ALA A 228 0.43 11.76 -3.32
C ALA A 228 0.81 12.09 -4.77
N ALA A 229 1.98 11.67 -5.19
CA ALA A 229 2.55 11.91 -6.51
C ALA A 229 2.83 10.59 -7.25
N THR A 230 2.80 10.64 -8.58
CA THR A 230 3.20 9.52 -9.44
C THR A 230 4.55 9.85 -10.05
N ILE A 231 5.54 8.98 -9.82
CA ILE A 231 6.92 9.10 -10.33
C ILE A 231 7.12 8.05 -11.41
N ASP A 232 7.22 8.48 -12.66
CA ASP A 232 7.49 7.62 -13.82
C ASP A 232 8.98 7.54 -14.16
N TRP A 233 9.81 8.41 -13.57
CA TRP A 233 11.26 8.40 -13.75
C TRP A 233 12.01 8.86 -12.51
N ILE A 234 13.07 8.14 -12.14
CA ILE A 234 13.94 8.47 -11.02
C ILE A 234 15.39 8.06 -11.25
N GLU A 235 16.32 8.89 -10.78
CA GLU A 235 17.76 8.63 -10.81
C GLU A 235 18.43 9.20 -9.55
N ARG A 236 19.41 8.49 -8.98
CA ARG A 236 20.19 9.01 -7.85
C ARG A 236 21.13 10.10 -8.35
N ALA A 237 21.09 11.27 -7.71
CA ALA A 237 22.06 12.31 -7.97
C ALA A 237 23.40 11.89 -7.36
N VAL A 238 24.36 11.50 -8.20
CA VAL A 238 25.71 11.20 -7.74
C VAL A 238 26.30 12.50 -7.18
N LYS A 239 26.66 12.50 -5.89
CA LYS A 239 27.46 13.59 -5.33
C LYS A 239 28.79 13.61 -6.08
N LYS A 240 28.96 14.60 -6.96
CA LYS A 240 30.28 14.98 -7.45
C LYS A 240 31.05 15.70 -6.35
#